data_AF-A0A4Q4VPN5-F1
#
_entry.id   AF-A0A4Q4VPN5-F1
#
_cell.length_a   1.000
_cell.length_b   1.000
_cell.length_c   1.000
_cell.angle_alpha   90.00
_cell.angle_beta   90.00
_cell.angle_gamma   90.00
#
_symmetry.space_group_name_H-M   'P 1'
#
loop_
_entity.id
_entity.type
_entity.pdbx_description
1 polymer ?
#
loop_
_entity_poly.entity_id
_entity_poly.type
_entity_poly.pdbx_seq_one_letter_code
_entity_poly.pdbx_strand_id
1 'polypeptide(L)'
;MDKFFRTLRGPLRPRITVKYVLCVSAILYISYCFLTGQPLLSNKLPSYDGPYNVGTVDIEIPSEEPRNFSNAVLKETGKTAFRLDTVLFTVFYPSSPRGSRSPRSRASRHLWVPRPISLHAEGYARFACISNFLTNKLFALGLWGLVGDTEIPADVDVPLQDSTSGITRRGETEAQVILGGEHDEMSKFPVLVFSHGMASGRTSYTHYLASLASKGYVVAAVEHRDGSGPGSIVIGEDGTEKKVFHAPRESLDPVAEVDELKTVQLGLRQAEVEETVNVLDRINSGHGASVFEHNLRGEGQTLARWQGRLDMDQVVVGGHSYGATLAMQALKGAPNGARPFKGGMILDPGKASGPLNDDIDVPILVIHSQSWSKKYSLFYGRPHFATVKEIVLGVLKGGSDSWFMTARGTAHTNVTDAPLIEPTLLAWTTGSTVDAWEGVMQYVTVSHEFMQFLGDGRLRGVLELGVTHPEYDRGEMASPAEGDGMHWQIHVSPHEQSVCSIAAQSARFESMQGRPPTSAYRIANDMGRTGSGGESSTDWG
;
A
#
# COMPACT_ATOMS: atom_id res chain seq x y z
N MET A 1 27.79 -71.16 -8.29
CA MET A 1 26.90 -70.09 -8.77
C MET A 1 25.74 -69.77 -7.81
N ASP A 2 25.42 -70.60 -6.81
CA ASP A 2 24.30 -70.34 -5.87
C ASP A 2 24.59 -69.38 -4.69
N LYS A 3 25.85 -69.07 -4.39
CA LYS A 3 26.19 -68.09 -3.33
C LYS A 3 26.15 -66.64 -3.80
N PHE A 4 26.19 -66.38 -5.11
CA PHE A 4 26.21 -65.00 -5.64
C PHE A 4 24.78 -64.41 -5.74
N PHE A 5 23.77 -65.24 -6.03
CA PHE A 5 22.38 -64.79 -6.12
C PHE A 5 21.66 -64.63 -4.77
N ARG A 6 22.22 -65.16 -3.66
CA ARG A 6 21.65 -64.97 -2.31
C ARG A 6 22.03 -63.65 -1.65
N THR A 7 23.15 -63.04 -2.06
CA THR A 7 23.65 -61.77 -1.48
C THR A 7 23.00 -60.52 -2.11
N LEU A 8 22.26 -60.68 -3.20
CA LEU A 8 21.56 -59.59 -3.91
C LEU A 8 20.10 -59.38 -3.45
N ARG A 9 19.62 -60.07 -2.40
CA ARG A 9 18.23 -59.95 -1.89
C ARG A 9 18.05 -59.20 -0.57
N GLY A 10 19.05 -58.47 -0.08
CA GLY A 10 18.89 -57.50 1.02
C GLY A 10 20.12 -56.60 1.11
N PRO A 11 19.99 -55.29 0.85
CA PRO A 11 19.23 -54.36 1.68
C PRO A 11 18.46 -53.31 0.85
N LEU A 12 17.46 -53.72 0.07
CA LEU A 12 16.58 -52.80 -0.68
C LEU A 12 15.09 -53.14 -0.48
N ARG A 13 14.72 -53.51 0.74
CA ARG A 13 13.34 -53.37 1.19
C ARG A 13 13.31 -52.25 2.22
N PRO A 14 13.01 -51.00 1.84
CA PRO A 14 12.79 -49.97 2.83
C PRO A 14 11.68 -50.46 3.76
N ARG A 15 11.96 -50.55 5.06
CA ARG A 15 10.88 -50.68 6.04
C ARG A 15 10.05 -49.41 5.87
N ILE A 16 8.82 -49.57 5.36
CA ILE A 16 7.84 -48.50 5.20
C ILE A 16 7.50 -48.02 6.61
N THR A 17 8.34 -47.14 7.12
CA THR A 17 8.15 -46.42 8.37
C THR A 17 7.49 -45.10 8.04
N VAL A 18 6.72 -44.54 8.98
CA VAL A 18 6.08 -43.23 8.81
C VAL A 18 7.12 -42.17 8.40
N LYS A 19 8.33 -42.20 9.00
CA LYS A 19 9.44 -41.32 8.61
C LYS A 19 9.88 -41.52 7.15
N TYR A 20 10.00 -42.76 6.68
CA TYR A 20 10.35 -43.05 5.29
C TYR A 20 9.28 -42.56 4.32
N VAL A 21 8.01 -42.79 4.63
CA VAL A 21 6.88 -42.32 3.81
C VAL A 21 6.84 -40.79 3.77
N LEU A 22 7.03 -40.11 4.90
CA LEU A 22 7.07 -38.65 4.98
C LEU A 22 8.26 -38.08 4.18
N CYS A 23 9.47 -38.63 4.34
CA CYS A 23 10.64 -38.19 3.59
C CYS A 23 10.49 -38.42 2.09
N VAL A 24 10.00 -39.59 1.65
CA VAL A 24 9.76 -39.88 0.24
C VAL A 24 8.66 -38.98 -0.33
N SER A 25 7.58 -38.76 0.41
CA SER A 25 6.51 -37.85 -0.02
C SER A 25 7.00 -36.40 -0.13
N ALA A 26 7.81 -35.94 0.83
CA ALA A 26 8.44 -34.62 0.77
C ALA A 26 9.40 -34.50 -0.42
N ILE A 27 10.24 -35.51 -0.68
CA ILE A 27 11.17 -35.53 -1.83
C ILE A 27 10.39 -35.56 -3.15
N LEU A 28 9.34 -36.38 -3.26
CA LEU A 28 8.49 -36.44 -4.45
C LEU A 28 7.76 -35.12 -4.69
N TYR A 29 7.26 -34.49 -3.63
CA TYR A 29 6.60 -33.19 -3.70
C TYR A 29 7.60 -32.09 -4.10
N ILE A 30 8.77 -32.01 -3.46
CA ILE A 30 9.83 -31.07 -3.81
C ILE A 30 10.29 -31.28 -5.27
N SER A 31 10.45 -32.53 -5.69
CA SER A 31 10.84 -32.87 -7.06
C SER A 31 9.74 -32.51 -8.06
N TYR A 32 8.47 -32.73 -7.72
CA TYR A 32 7.32 -32.31 -8.55
C TYR A 32 7.26 -30.79 -8.69
N CYS A 33 7.35 -30.05 -7.59
CA CYS A 33 7.42 -28.58 -7.59
C CYS A 33 8.59 -28.09 -8.46
N PHE A 34 9.77 -28.72 -8.33
CA PHE A 34 10.94 -28.36 -9.13
C PHE A 34 10.79 -28.67 -10.62
N LEU A 35 10.20 -29.80 -10.98
CA LEU A 35 9.96 -30.17 -12.37
C LEU A 35 8.84 -29.35 -13.02
N THR A 36 7.93 -28.78 -12.23
CA THR A 36 6.77 -28.01 -12.71
C THR A 36 6.91 -26.49 -12.54
N GLY A 37 8.01 -26.02 -11.94
CA GLY A 37 8.21 -24.60 -11.61
C GLY A 37 7.24 -24.07 -10.56
N GLN A 38 6.52 -24.96 -9.85
CA GLN A 38 5.57 -24.57 -8.82
C GLN A 38 6.29 -24.30 -7.50
N PRO A 39 5.91 -23.24 -6.76
CA PRO A 39 6.43 -23.03 -5.42
C PRO A 39 5.99 -24.15 -4.47
N LEU A 40 6.78 -24.38 -3.41
CA LEU A 40 6.60 -25.45 -2.45
C LEU A 40 5.42 -25.19 -1.49
N LEU A 41 5.13 -23.93 -1.19
CA LEU A 41 4.13 -23.55 -0.19
C LEU A 41 3.23 -22.38 -0.63
N SER A 42 3.54 -21.72 -1.75
CA SER A 42 2.80 -20.52 -2.16
C SER A 42 1.46 -20.83 -2.82
N ASN A 43 0.48 -20.05 -2.41
CA ASN A 43 -0.77 -19.91 -3.12
C ASN A 43 -0.62 -18.93 -4.28
N LYS A 44 -1.41 -19.16 -5.34
CA LYS A 44 -1.60 -18.15 -6.38
C LYS A 44 -2.30 -16.94 -5.78
N LEU A 45 -1.93 -15.75 -6.24
CA LEU A 45 -2.66 -14.54 -5.88
C LEU A 45 -4.12 -14.64 -6.36
N PRO A 46 -5.08 -14.28 -5.50
CA PRO A 46 -6.51 -14.37 -5.80
C PRO A 46 -6.96 -13.33 -6.84
N SER A 47 -8.09 -13.59 -7.50
CA SER A 47 -8.72 -12.64 -8.42
C SER A 47 -9.30 -11.44 -7.68
N TYR A 48 -9.44 -10.31 -8.36
CA TYR A 48 -10.02 -9.09 -7.80
C TYR A 48 -11.56 -9.13 -7.78
N ASP A 49 -12.17 -8.36 -6.89
CA ASP A 49 -13.63 -8.36 -6.62
C ASP A 49 -14.37 -7.19 -7.28
N GLY A 50 -13.66 -6.28 -7.98
CA GLY A 50 -14.26 -5.16 -8.69
C GLY A 50 -14.89 -5.53 -10.05
N PRO A 51 -15.67 -4.62 -10.64
CA PRO A 51 -16.36 -4.85 -11.91
C PRO A 51 -15.44 -4.92 -13.14
N TYR A 52 -14.21 -4.41 -13.05
CA TYR A 52 -13.27 -4.36 -14.16
C TYR A 52 -12.20 -5.45 -14.04
N ASN A 53 -11.74 -5.97 -15.18
CA ASN A 53 -10.47 -6.67 -15.22
C ASN A 53 -9.34 -5.67 -14.97
N VAL A 54 -8.16 -6.16 -14.61
CA VAL A 54 -7.00 -5.28 -14.34
C VAL A 54 -5.94 -5.46 -15.42
N GLY A 55 -5.56 -4.35 -16.03
CA GLY A 55 -4.37 -4.24 -16.84
C GLY A 55 -3.17 -3.76 -16.02
N THR A 56 -1.96 -4.07 -16.47
CA THR A 56 -0.71 -3.61 -15.85
C THR A 56 0.30 -3.15 -16.90
N VAL A 57 1.12 -2.16 -16.57
CA VAL A 57 2.31 -1.75 -17.35
C VAL A 57 3.42 -1.27 -16.41
N ASP A 58 4.66 -1.69 -16.67
CA ASP A 58 5.85 -1.14 -16.02
C ASP A 58 6.39 0.04 -16.85
N ILE A 59 6.56 1.20 -16.22
CA ILE A 59 7.06 2.42 -16.85
C ILE A 59 8.36 2.84 -16.17
N GLU A 60 9.46 2.87 -16.93
CA GLU A 60 10.74 3.46 -16.52
C GLU A 60 11.19 4.55 -17.49
N ILE A 61 11.25 5.78 -17.01
CA ILE A 61 11.54 6.97 -17.82
C ILE A 61 12.74 7.72 -17.20
N PRO A 62 13.69 8.20 -18.01
CA PRO A 62 14.72 9.14 -17.54
C PRO A 62 14.12 10.33 -16.80
N SER A 63 14.69 10.70 -15.66
CA SER A 63 14.23 11.86 -14.90
C SER A 63 14.45 13.14 -15.69
N GLU A 64 13.51 14.08 -15.64
CA GLU A 64 13.69 15.39 -16.30
C GLU A 64 14.78 16.23 -15.62
N GLU A 65 14.95 16.07 -14.30
CA GLU A 65 15.99 16.72 -13.51
C GLU A 65 16.88 15.70 -12.74
N PRO A 66 17.80 14.99 -13.43
CA PRO A 66 18.71 14.05 -12.79
C PRO A 66 19.61 14.73 -11.76
N ARG A 67 19.54 14.30 -10.49
CA ARG A 67 20.22 14.99 -9.38
C ARG A 67 20.63 14.06 -8.25
N ASN A 68 21.64 14.52 -7.50
CA ASN A 68 22.12 13.85 -6.29
C ASN A 68 21.40 14.45 -5.08
N PHE A 69 21.03 13.60 -4.12
CA PHE A 69 20.39 14.02 -2.86
C PHE A 69 21.37 14.07 -1.69
N SER A 70 22.57 13.53 -1.88
CA SER A 70 23.66 13.57 -0.89
C SER A 70 25.01 13.44 -1.59
N ASN A 71 26.05 13.93 -0.92
CA ASN A 71 27.44 13.71 -1.32
C ASN A 71 27.96 12.33 -0.86
N ALA A 72 27.18 11.57 -0.10
CA ALA A 72 27.56 10.25 0.37
C ALA A 72 27.73 9.25 -0.79
N VAL A 73 28.78 8.44 -0.70
CA VAL A 73 29.06 7.34 -1.63
C VAL A 73 28.91 6.00 -0.94
N LEU A 74 28.62 4.95 -1.73
CA LEU A 74 28.61 3.57 -1.24
C LEU A 74 30.05 3.07 -1.10
N LYS A 75 30.46 2.65 0.10
CA LYS A 75 31.81 2.10 0.36
C LYS A 75 32.20 0.95 -0.57
N GLU A 76 31.23 0.11 -0.93
CA GLU A 76 31.45 -1.06 -1.79
C GLU A 76 31.84 -0.67 -3.23
N THR A 77 31.29 0.43 -3.74
CA THR A 77 31.41 0.77 -5.17
C THR A 77 32.07 2.12 -5.46
N GLY A 78 32.21 2.99 -4.46
CA GLY A 78 32.65 4.37 -4.62
C GLY A 78 31.66 5.27 -5.38
N LYS A 79 30.47 4.76 -5.74
CA LYS A 79 29.46 5.51 -6.50
C LYS A 79 28.52 6.27 -5.56
N THR A 80 27.92 7.36 -6.06
CA THR A 80 26.89 8.13 -5.34
C THR A 80 25.77 7.24 -4.85
N ALA A 81 25.46 7.33 -3.55
CA ALA A 81 24.48 6.46 -2.91
C ALA A 81 23.03 6.84 -3.22
N PHE A 82 22.73 8.14 -3.30
CA PHE A 82 21.38 8.66 -3.47
C PHE A 82 21.31 9.60 -4.67
N ARG A 83 20.96 9.03 -5.82
CA ARG A 83 20.87 9.76 -7.09
C ARG A 83 19.61 9.34 -7.84
N LEU A 84 18.87 10.33 -8.34
CA LEU A 84 17.76 10.13 -9.25
C LEU A 84 18.28 10.18 -10.69
N ASP A 85 18.24 9.03 -11.36
CA ASP A 85 18.58 8.89 -12.78
C ASP A 85 17.30 8.68 -13.61
N THR A 86 16.41 7.81 -13.13
CA THR A 86 15.15 7.42 -13.77
C THR A 86 14.05 7.25 -12.73
N VAL A 87 12.79 7.42 -13.10
CA VAL A 87 11.63 6.99 -12.29
C VAL A 87 11.11 5.64 -12.80
N LEU A 88 10.77 4.70 -11.90
CA LEU A 88 10.16 3.40 -12.25
C LEU A 88 8.92 3.20 -11.39
N PHE A 89 7.82 2.84 -12.05
CA PHE A 89 6.58 2.50 -11.38
C PHE A 89 5.77 1.49 -12.21
N THR A 90 4.94 0.71 -11.53
CA THR A 90 3.95 -0.17 -12.16
C THR A 90 2.59 0.51 -12.10
N VAL A 91 1.88 0.60 -13.22
CA VAL A 91 0.51 1.14 -13.27
C VAL A 91 -0.48 -0.02 -13.35
N PHE A 92 -1.37 -0.14 -12.38
CA PHE A 92 -2.56 -0.98 -12.43
C PHE A 92 -3.77 -0.16 -12.85
N TYR A 93 -4.57 -0.65 -13.79
CA TYR A 93 -5.68 0.12 -14.35
C TYR A 93 -6.89 -0.74 -14.75
N PRO A 94 -8.09 -0.16 -14.85
CA PRO A 94 -9.29 -0.87 -15.27
C PRO A 94 -9.19 -1.23 -16.76
N SER A 95 -9.47 -2.48 -17.10
CA SER A 95 -9.44 -2.99 -18.46
C SER A 95 -10.73 -3.73 -18.80
N SER A 96 -11.06 -3.76 -20.10
CA SER A 96 -12.28 -4.41 -20.58
C SER A 96 -12.23 -5.94 -20.43
N PRO A 97 -13.36 -6.59 -20.12
CA PRO A 97 -13.50 -8.04 -20.27
C PRO A 97 -13.11 -8.47 -21.67
N ARG A 98 -12.29 -9.53 -21.81
CA ARG A 98 -11.92 -10.06 -23.13
C ARG A 98 -13.21 -10.44 -23.89
N GLY A 99 -13.57 -9.66 -24.90
CA GLY A 99 -14.58 -10.07 -25.87
C GLY A 99 -14.13 -11.37 -26.55
N SER A 100 -15.06 -12.29 -26.84
CA SER A 100 -14.76 -13.65 -27.32
C SER A 100 -14.11 -13.74 -28.73
N ARG A 101 -13.49 -12.66 -29.23
CA ARG A 101 -13.00 -12.54 -30.61
C ARG A 101 -11.51 -12.23 -30.76
N SER A 102 -10.73 -12.08 -29.69
CA SER A 102 -9.26 -11.98 -29.79
C SER A 102 -8.60 -13.37 -29.83
N PRO A 103 -7.60 -13.61 -30.70
CA PRO A 103 -6.97 -14.92 -30.85
C PRO A 103 -6.20 -15.35 -29.58
N ARG A 104 -6.21 -16.67 -29.35
CA ARG A 104 -5.64 -17.53 -28.29
C ARG A 104 -4.25 -17.24 -27.66
N SER A 105 -3.62 -16.08 -27.75
CA SER A 105 -2.42 -15.79 -26.93
C SER A 105 -2.85 -15.25 -25.57
N ARG A 106 -2.56 -15.98 -24.48
CA ARG A 106 -2.71 -15.46 -23.11
C ARG A 106 -1.85 -14.19 -23.01
N ALA A 107 -2.45 -13.03 -22.71
CA ALA A 107 -1.68 -11.84 -22.37
C ALA A 107 -0.64 -12.20 -21.30
N SER A 108 0.59 -11.71 -21.46
CA SER A 108 1.63 -11.91 -20.46
C SER A 108 1.21 -11.30 -19.14
N ARG A 109 1.73 -11.85 -18.05
CA ARG A 109 1.54 -11.33 -16.70
C ARG A 109 2.90 -11.10 -16.08
N HIS A 110 3.01 -10.07 -15.27
CA HIS A 110 4.21 -9.84 -14.48
C HIS A 110 4.37 -10.92 -13.42
N LEU A 111 5.61 -11.30 -13.15
CA LEU A 111 5.94 -12.11 -11.98
C LEU A 111 5.93 -11.24 -10.73
N TRP A 112 5.49 -11.80 -9.61
CA TRP A 112 5.48 -11.12 -8.32
C TRP A 112 6.89 -10.74 -7.85
N VAL A 113 7.88 -11.62 -8.07
CA VAL A 113 9.30 -11.27 -7.98
C VAL A 113 9.86 -11.06 -9.39
N PRO A 114 10.23 -9.82 -9.75
CA PRO A 114 10.88 -9.55 -11.03
C PRO A 114 12.16 -10.36 -11.23
N ARG A 115 12.48 -10.67 -12.48
CA ARG A 115 13.74 -11.31 -12.83
C ARG A 115 14.87 -10.26 -12.92
N PRO A 116 16.11 -10.62 -12.54
CA PRO A 116 16.53 -11.92 -12.04
C PRO A 116 16.27 -12.09 -10.52
N ILE A 117 15.76 -13.26 -10.10
CA ILE A 117 15.52 -13.61 -8.68
C ILE A 117 16.78 -13.41 -7.80
N SER A 118 17.97 -13.61 -8.38
CA SER A 118 19.24 -13.43 -7.68
C SER A 118 19.44 -12.01 -7.14
N LEU A 119 18.89 -10.99 -7.81
CA LEU A 119 18.92 -9.60 -7.34
C LEU A 119 18.20 -9.46 -5.99
N HIS A 120 16.94 -9.91 -5.94
CA HIS A 120 16.12 -9.82 -4.73
C HIS A 120 16.66 -10.71 -3.61
N ALA A 121 17.16 -11.90 -3.96
CA ALA A 121 17.79 -12.80 -3.00
C ALA A 121 19.03 -12.21 -2.32
N GLU A 122 19.96 -11.65 -3.12
CA GLU A 122 21.13 -10.92 -2.61
C GLU A 122 20.71 -9.71 -1.78
N GLY A 123 19.65 -9.02 -2.21
CA GLY A 123 19.00 -7.94 -1.48
C GLY A 123 18.55 -8.33 -0.07
N TYR A 124 17.75 -9.39 0.05
CA TYR A 124 17.29 -9.89 1.33
C TYR A 124 18.45 -10.42 2.21
N ALA A 125 19.47 -11.03 1.59
CA ALA A 125 20.67 -11.45 2.32
C ALA A 125 21.48 -10.24 2.86
N ARG A 126 21.52 -9.12 2.10
CA ARG A 126 22.10 -7.84 2.56
C ARG A 126 21.31 -7.25 3.73
N PHE A 127 19.97 -7.27 3.65
CA PHE A 127 19.10 -6.86 4.76
C PHE A 127 19.34 -7.66 6.04
N ALA A 128 19.60 -8.95 5.91
CA ALA A 128 19.92 -9.82 7.02
C ALA A 128 21.40 -9.72 7.48
N CYS A 129 22.20 -8.82 6.90
CA CYS A 129 23.63 -8.64 7.18
C CYS A 129 24.49 -9.91 7.02
N ILE A 130 24.07 -10.84 6.16
CA ILE A 130 24.74 -12.14 5.93
C ILE A 130 25.05 -12.39 4.44
N SER A 131 25.00 -11.35 3.60
CA SER A 131 25.25 -11.46 2.16
C SER A 131 26.67 -11.98 1.87
N ASN A 132 26.74 -13.09 1.14
CA ASN A 132 27.94 -13.67 0.56
C ASN A 132 27.52 -14.65 -0.55
N PHE A 133 28.48 -15.15 -1.34
CA PHE A 133 28.18 -16.02 -2.47
C PHE A 133 27.32 -17.24 -2.13
N LEU A 134 27.54 -17.86 -0.96
CA LEU A 134 26.79 -19.05 -0.53
C LEU A 134 25.38 -18.67 -0.05
N THR A 135 25.27 -17.69 0.85
CA THR A 135 23.97 -17.25 1.38
C THR A 135 23.09 -16.68 0.28
N ASN A 136 23.65 -15.93 -0.67
CA ASN A 136 22.88 -15.37 -1.81
C ASN A 136 22.27 -16.50 -2.66
N LYS A 137 22.99 -17.60 -2.88
CA LYS A 137 22.46 -18.79 -3.58
C LYS A 137 21.39 -19.51 -2.78
N LEU A 138 21.56 -19.63 -1.46
CA LEU A 138 20.55 -20.23 -0.58
C LEU A 138 19.28 -19.39 -0.54
N PHE A 139 19.39 -18.06 -0.45
CA PHE A 139 18.27 -17.14 -0.56
C PHE A 139 17.62 -17.20 -1.94
N ALA A 140 18.39 -17.32 -3.02
CA ALA A 140 17.82 -17.45 -4.36
C ALA A 140 17.03 -18.75 -4.51
N LEU A 141 17.55 -19.86 -3.99
CA LEU A 141 16.84 -21.14 -3.96
C LEU A 141 15.59 -21.07 -3.07
N GLY A 142 15.69 -20.45 -1.90
CA GLY A 142 14.58 -20.27 -0.96
C GLY A 142 13.47 -19.39 -1.54
N LEU A 143 13.83 -18.25 -2.13
CA LEU A 143 12.88 -17.33 -2.76
C LEU A 143 12.23 -17.99 -3.97
N TRP A 144 13.00 -18.64 -4.85
CA TRP A 144 12.42 -19.43 -5.94
C TRP A 144 11.50 -20.56 -5.43
N GLY A 145 11.85 -21.21 -4.32
CA GLY A 145 11.01 -22.25 -3.71
C GLY A 145 9.72 -21.70 -3.08
N LEU A 146 9.75 -20.49 -2.52
CA LEU A 146 8.60 -19.85 -1.89
C LEU A 146 7.67 -19.20 -2.90
N VAL A 147 8.20 -18.42 -3.85
CA VAL A 147 7.37 -17.61 -4.74
C VAL A 147 7.44 -18.02 -6.21
N GLY A 148 8.33 -18.96 -6.57
CA GLY A 148 8.37 -19.63 -7.87
C GLY A 148 8.12 -18.70 -9.07
N ASP A 149 7.17 -19.10 -9.89
CA ASP A 149 6.61 -18.33 -11.00
C ASP A 149 5.25 -17.70 -10.63
N THR A 150 5.07 -17.27 -9.39
CA THR A 150 3.83 -16.60 -8.96
C THR A 150 3.61 -15.34 -9.78
N GLU A 151 2.48 -15.30 -10.48
CA GLU A 151 2.08 -14.20 -11.36
C GLU A 151 1.14 -13.23 -10.64
N ILE A 152 1.29 -11.95 -10.93
CA ILE A 152 0.32 -10.93 -10.56
C ILE A 152 -0.93 -11.13 -11.44
N PRO A 153 -2.16 -11.19 -10.89
CA PRO A 153 -3.40 -11.43 -11.64
C PRO A 153 -3.84 -10.29 -12.59
N ALA A 154 -2.93 -9.49 -13.13
CA ALA A 154 -3.17 -8.40 -14.07
C ALA A 154 -2.52 -8.69 -15.43
N ASP A 155 -3.22 -8.34 -16.52
CA ASP A 155 -2.75 -8.62 -17.87
C ASP A 155 -1.91 -7.43 -18.41
N VAL A 156 -0.72 -7.72 -18.96
CA VAL A 156 0.21 -6.68 -19.45
C VAL A 156 -0.29 -6.08 -20.77
N ASP A 157 -0.13 -4.77 -20.95
CA ASP A 157 -0.37 -4.04 -22.20
C ASP A 157 -1.79 -4.18 -22.80
N VAL A 158 -2.79 -4.43 -21.96
CA VAL A 158 -4.19 -4.46 -22.40
C VAL A 158 -4.75 -3.04 -22.55
N PRO A 159 -5.77 -2.81 -23.39
CA PRO A 159 -6.40 -1.50 -23.48
C PRO A 159 -7.08 -1.10 -22.15
N LEU A 160 -6.93 0.18 -21.79
CA LEU A 160 -7.72 0.81 -20.74
C LEU A 160 -9.22 0.68 -21.09
N GLN A 161 -10.07 0.50 -20.07
CA GLN A 161 -11.51 0.39 -20.23
C GLN A 161 -12.09 1.57 -21.04
N ASP A 162 -12.92 1.29 -22.04
CA ASP A 162 -13.63 2.30 -22.83
C ASP A 162 -14.95 2.69 -22.17
N SER A 163 -15.28 3.98 -22.17
CA SER A 163 -16.48 4.55 -21.52
C SER A 163 -17.80 4.17 -22.18
N THR A 164 -17.77 3.73 -23.45
CA THR A 164 -18.97 3.39 -24.24
C THR A 164 -19.50 1.98 -24.01
N SER A 165 -18.74 1.11 -23.35
CA SER A 165 -19.18 -0.25 -23.02
C SER A 165 -19.74 -0.28 -21.60
N GLY A 166 -20.89 0.37 -21.43
CA GLY A 166 -21.63 0.40 -20.19
C GLY A 166 -21.93 -0.99 -19.66
N ILE A 167 -21.72 -1.12 -18.35
CA ILE A 167 -22.38 -2.02 -17.41
C ILE A 167 -23.70 -2.55 -17.97
N THR A 168 -23.70 -3.78 -18.51
CA THR A 168 -24.96 -4.53 -18.67
C THR A 168 -25.40 -4.98 -17.28
N ARG A 169 -26.17 -4.14 -16.58
CA ARG A 169 -26.97 -4.57 -15.43
C ARG A 169 -27.89 -5.70 -15.90
N ARG A 170 -27.65 -6.90 -15.41
CA ARG A 170 -28.55 -8.03 -15.59
C ARG A 170 -29.49 -8.07 -14.39
N GLY A 171 -30.71 -7.56 -14.57
CA GLY A 171 -31.82 -7.75 -13.63
C GLY A 171 -32.56 -6.45 -13.27
N GLU A 172 -33.69 -6.22 -13.96
CA GLU A 172 -34.97 -5.63 -13.50
C GLU A 172 -34.91 -4.24 -12.81
N THR A 173 -35.61 -3.16 -13.20
CA THR A 173 -36.73 -2.85 -14.10
C THR A 173 -36.73 -1.31 -14.25
N GLU A 174 -37.23 -0.80 -15.39
CA GLU A 174 -37.39 0.63 -15.76
C GLU A 174 -36.11 1.44 -16.08
N ALA A 175 -35.62 1.26 -17.32
CA ALA A 175 -34.64 2.16 -17.94
C ALA A 175 -35.38 3.31 -18.66
N GLN A 176 -35.33 4.52 -18.09
CA GLN A 176 -35.46 5.74 -18.89
C GLN A 176 -34.14 5.97 -19.63
N VAL A 177 -34.18 5.73 -20.93
CA VAL A 177 -33.15 6.15 -21.89
C VAL A 177 -33.22 7.67 -21.99
N ILE A 178 -32.25 8.37 -21.41
CA ILE A 178 -31.98 9.75 -21.80
C ILE A 178 -31.00 9.68 -22.98
N LEU A 179 -31.53 10.08 -24.14
CA LEU A 179 -30.82 10.22 -25.41
C LEU A 179 -29.69 11.24 -25.29
N GLY A 180 -28.65 11.02 -26.11
CA GLY A 180 -27.37 11.71 -26.05
C GLY A 180 -27.43 13.24 -26.03
N GLY A 181 -26.52 13.81 -25.24
CA GLY A 181 -26.01 15.16 -25.42
C GLY A 181 -24.62 15.08 -26.05
N GLU A 182 -24.41 15.84 -27.10
CA GLU A 182 -23.11 16.12 -27.72
C GLU A 182 -22.21 16.84 -26.70
N HIS A 183 -21.48 16.06 -25.91
CA HIS A 183 -20.18 16.36 -25.29
C HIS A 183 -19.73 15.01 -24.71
N ASP A 184 -19.01 14.23 -25.50
CA ASP A 184 -18.52 12.89 -25.13
C ASP A 184 -17.40 13.06 -24.10
N GLU A 185 -17.75 13.41 -22.86
CA GLU A 185 -16.81 13.37 -21.73
C GLU A 185 -16.49 11.89 -21.47
N MET A 186 -15.42 11.42 -22.08
CA MET A 186 -14.83 10.12 -21.78
C MET A 186 -14.62 10.02 -20.27
N SER A 187 -15.07 8.91 -19.67
CA SER A 187 -14.94 8.68 -18.23
C SER A 187 -13.47 8.73 -17.82
N LYS A 188 -13.16 9.67 -16.94
CA LYS A 188 -11.85 9.80 -16.28
C LYS A 188 -11.77 8.86 -15.09
N PHE A 189 -10.57 8.38 -14.79
CA PHE A 189 -10.30 7.53 -13.64
C PHE A 189 -9.47 8.28 -12.60
N PRO A 190 -9.90 8.34 -11.33
CA PRO A 190 -9.09 8.88 -10.25
C PRO A 190 -7.77 8.14 -10.10
N VAL A 191 -6.74 8.87 -9.68
CA VAL A 191 -5.36 8.38 -9.64
C VAL A 191 -4.89 8.19 -8.21
N LEU A 192 -4.26 7.05 -7.92
CA LEU A 192 -3.53 6.80 -6.68
C LEU A 192 -2.05 6.56 -6.98
N VAL A 193 -1.16 7.38 -6.43
CA VAL A 193 0.28 7.13 -6.43
C VAL A 193 0.69 6.51 -5.10
N PHE A 194 1.27 5.31 -5.13
CA PHE A 194 1.52 4.51 -3.94
C PHE A 194 3.01 4.26 -3.69
N SER A 195 3.45 4.52 -2.45
CA SER A 195 4.83 4.32 -1.98
C SER A 195 4.95 3.10 -1.06
N HIS A 196 5.91 2.22 -1.36
CA HIS A 196 6.15 1.01 -0.56
C HIS A 196 6.93 1.28 0.75
N GLY A 197 6.79 0.34 1.69
CA GLY A 197 7.56 0.31 2.94
C GLY A 197 9.03 -0.09 2.78
N MET A 198 9.75 -0.14 3.90
CA MET A 198 11.13 -0.65 3.95
C MET A 198 11.20 -2.14 3.55
N ALA A 199 12.30 -2.57 2.93
CA ALA A 199 12.54 -3.94 2.49
C ALA A 199 11.47 -4.51 1.54
N SER A 200 10.81 -3.62 0.80
CA SER A 200 9.70 -3.90 -0.11
C SER A 200 9.94 -3.20 -1.46
N GLY A 201 9.03 -3.37 -2.41
CA GLY A 201 9.11 -2.76 -3.74
C GLY A 201 7.73 -2.64 -4.39
N ARG A 202 7.68 -2.16 -5.64
CA ARG A 202 6.45 -1.90 -6.40
C ARG A 202 5.54 -3.12 -6.54
N THR A 203 6.10 -4.33 -6.50
CA THR A 203 5.34 -5.58 -6.65
C THR A 203 4.88 -6.19 -5.33
N SER A 204 5.11 -5.56 -4.16
CA SER A 204 4.78 -6.17 -2.86
C SER A 204 3.34 -5.95 -2.38
N TYR A 205 2.58 -5.06 -3.02
CA TYR A 205 1.22 -4.65 -2.63
C TYR A 205 0.23 -4.85 -3.77
N THR A 206 0.54 -5.73 -4.72
CA THR A 206 -0.15 -5.81 -6.01
C THR A 206 -1.62 -6.15 -5.82
N HIS A 207 -1.97 -6.95 -4.82
CA HIS A 207 -3.34 -7.31 -4.56
C HIS A 207 -4.16 -6.12 -4.06
N TYR A 208 -3.66 -5.39 -3.06
CA TYR A 208 -4.31 -4.17 -2.58
C TYR A 208 -4.50 -3.12 -3.71
N LEU A 209 -3.44 -2.87 -4.48
CA LEU A 209 -3.43 -1.85 -5.52
C LEU A 209 -4.27 -2.24 -6.75
N ALA A 210 -4.18 -3.49 -7.21
CA ALA A 210 -4.96 -3.96 -8.34
C ALA A 210 -6.44 -4.18 -7.97
N SER A 211 -6.77 -4.50 -6.72
CA SER A 211 -8.16 -4.50 -6.26
C SER A 211 -8.77 -3.11 -6.34
N LEU A 212 -8.03 -2.06 -5.98
CA LEU A 212 -8.47 -0.67 -6.24
C LEU A 212 -8.62 -0.39 -7.74
N ALA A 213 -7.68 -0.84 -8.58
CA ALA A 213 -7.80 -0.68 -10.03
C ALA A 213 -9.05 -1.38 -10.62
N SER A 214 -9.38 -2.58 -10.12
CA SER A 214 -10.59 -3.32 -10.51
C SER A 214 -11.89 -2.58 -10.16
N LYS A 215 -11.83 -1.61 -9.23
CA LYS A 215 -12.94 -0.75 -8.81
C LYS A 215 -13.00 0.60 -9.54
N GLY A 216 -12.15 0.81 -10.55
CA GLY A 216 -12.21 1.99 -11.42
C GLY A 216 -11.19 3.08 -11.08
N TYR A 217 -10.01 2.71 -10.60
CA TYR A 217 -8.91 3.65 -10.31
C TYR A 217 -7.68 3.33 -11.15
N VAL A 218 -6.86 4.34 -11.44
CA VAL A 218 -5.51 4.14 -11.99
C VAL A 218 -4.52 4.25 -10.85
N VAL A 219 -3.76 3.18 -10.60
CA VAL A 219 -2.90 3.07 -9.42
C VAL A 219 -1.44 2.89 -9.84
N ALA A 220 -0.58 3.85 -9.52
CA ALA A 220 0.85 3.82 -9.81
C ALA A 220 1.65 3.42 -8.58
N ALA A 221 2.23 2.22 -8.58
CA ALA A 221 3.12 1.71 -7.53
C ALA A 221 4.56 2.10 -7.82
N VAL A 222 5.13 3.04 -7.07
CA VAL A 222 6.48 3.56 -7.30
C VAL A 222 7.52 2.57 -6.75
N GLU A 223 8.58 2.31 -7.51
CA GLU A 223 9.78 1.63 -7.01
C GLU A 223 10.80 2.67 -6.56
N HIS A 224 11.13 2.66 -5.26
CA HIS A 224 12.09 3.60 -4.70
C HIS A 224 13.53 3.09 -4.77
N ARG A 225 14.44 3.94 -5.27
CA ARG A 225 15.89 3.66 -5.44
C ARG A 225 16.73 4.34 -4.37
N ASP A 226 16.13 4.64 -3.22
CA ASP A 226 16.71 5.28 -2.04
C ASP A 226 17.47 4.31 -1.11
N GLY A 227 17.76 3.10 -1.58
CA GLY A 227 18.37 2.05 -0.77
C GLY A 227 17.47 1.51 0.35
N SER A 228 16.15 1.74 0.27
CA SER A 228 15.17 1.15 1.19
C SER A 228 14.61 -0.20 0.74
N GLY A 229 14.72 -0.54 -0.55
CA GLY A 229 14.23 -1.80 -1.12
C GLY A 229 15.26 -2.93 -1.13
N PRO A 230 14.84 -4.20 -1.35
CA PRO A 230 15.73 -5.35 -1.43
C PRO A 230 16.65 -5.25 -2.64
N GLY A 231 16.15 -4.80 -3.78
CA GLY A 231 16.96 -4.54 -4.94
C GLY A 231 16.12 -4.02 -6.09
N SER A 232 16.71 -3.11 -6.86
CA SER A 232 16.13 -2.56 -8.09
C SER A 232 17.22 -2.43 -9.16
N ILE A 233 16.81 -2.35 -10.42
CA ILE A 233 17.71 -2.12 -11.56
C ILE A 233 17.29 -0.79 -12.18
N VAL A 234 18.25 0.13 -12.26
CA VAL A 234 18.16 1.36 -13.06
C VAL A 234 18.72 1.05 -14.44
N ILE A 235 17.93 1.31 -15.47
CA ILE A 235 18.33 1.16 -16.87
C ILE A 235 18.79 2.53 -17.37
N GLY A 236 20.02 2.65 -17.85
CA GLY A 236 20.52 3.85 -18.52
C GLY A 236 20.00 3.96 -19.95
N GLU A 237 19.99 5.16 -20.52
CA GLU A 237 19.60 5.39 -21.93
C GLU A 237 20.50 4.62 -22.92
N ASP A 238 21.74 4.33 -22.52
CA ASP A 238 22.69 3.52 -23.27
C ASP A 238 22.46 2.00 -23.10
N GLY A 239 21.42 1.61 -22.37
CA GLY A 239 21.08 0.22 -22.04
C GLY A 239 21.91 -0.37 -20.90
N THR A 240 22.75 0.43 -20.23
CA THR A 240 23.52 -0.07 -19.08
C THR A 240 22.63 -0.31 -17.87
N GLU A 241 22.83 -1.43 -17.18
CA GLU A 241 22.09 -1.74 -15.95
C GLU A 241 22.91 -1.42 -14.70
N LYS A 242 22.34 -0.62 -13.81
CA LYS A 242 22.89 -0.33 -12.48
C LYS A 242 21.99 -0.95 -11.42
N LYS A 243 22.55 -1.88 -10.64
CA LYS A 243 21.86 -2.46 -9.48
C LYS A 243 21.90 -1.49 -8.30
N VAL A 244 20.75 -1.29 -7.69
CA VAL A 244 20.57 -0.54 -6.45
C VAL A 244 20.11 -1.53 -5.38
N PHE A 245 20.81 -1.56 -4.25
CA PHE A 245 20.52 -2.46 -3.13
C PHE A 245 20.25 -1.66 -1.86
N HIS A 246 19.86 -2.37 -0.79
CA HIS A 246 19.78 -1.79 0.53
C HIS A 246 21.08 -1.08 0.92
N ALA A 247 20.96 0.20 1.29
CA ALA A 247 22.07 1.05 1.72
C ALA A 247 21.93 1.38 3.22
N PRO A 248 22.37 0.50 4.14
CA PRO A 248 22.41 0.81 5.56
C PRO A 248 23.43 1.93 5.83
N ARG A 249 23.26 2.72 6.89
CA ARG A 249 24.13 3.86 7.19
C ARG A 249 25.62 3.48 7.22
N GLU A 250 25.94 2.27 7.69
CA GLU A 250 27.31 1.78 7.82
C GLU A 250 27.99 1.56 6.46
N SER A 251 27.20 1.38 5.40
CA SER A 251 27.66 1.23 4.02
C SER A 251 28.00 2.56 3.32
N LEU A 252 27.70 3.70 3.96
CA LEU A 252 27.89 5.05 3.41
C LEU A 252 29.23 5.66 3.85
N ASP A 253 29.81 6.48 2.99
CA ASP A 253 30.98 7.32 3.26
C ASP A 253 30.71 8.79 2.83
N PRO A 254 30.71 9.77 3.77
CA PRO A 254 30.79 9.57 5.21
C PRO A 254 29.59 8.79 5.76
N VAL A 255 29.75 8.19 6.94
CA VAL A 255 28.63 7.53 7.63
C VAL A 255 27.64 8.61 8.05
N ALA A 256 26.43 8.58 7.48
CA ALA A 256 25.38 9.54 7.76
C ALA A 256 24.75 9.31 9.14
N GLU A 257 24.34 10.40 9.79
CA GLU A 257 23.47 10.33 10.96
C GLU A 257 22.09 9.80 10.57
N VAL A 258 21.35 9.22 11.54
CA VAL A 258 20.07 8.58 11.25
C VAL A 258 19.07 9.56 10.64
N ASP A 259 18.90 10.74 11.23
CA ASP A 259 17.96 11.74 10.73
C ASP A 259 18.36 12.31 9.37
N GLU A 260 19.66 12.46 9.11
CA GLU A 260 20.19 12.89 7.80
C GLU A 260 19.86 11.84 6.73
N LEU A 261 20.13 10.56 7.02
CA LEU A 261 19.80 9.46 6.12
C LEU A 261 18.30 9.42 5.80
N LYS A 262 17.44 9.59 6.81
CA LYS A 262 15.98 9.62 6.60
C LYS A 262 15.54 10.81 5.77
N THR A 263 16.13 11.98 6.00
CA THR A 263 15.86 13.19 5.20
C THR A 263 16.23 12.98 3.73
N VAL A 264 17.42 12.44 3.47
CA VAL A 264 17.91 12.16 2.11
C VAL A 264 17.05 11.12 1.40
N GLN A 265 16.72 10.02 2.09
CA GLN A 265 15.87 8.96 1.55
C GLN A 265 14.46 9.48 1.22
N LEU A 266 13.81 10.19 2.15
CA LEU A 266 12.49 10.77 1.92
C LEU A 266 12.50 11.83 0.82
N GLY A 267 13.56 12.63 0.72
CA GLY A 267 13.74 13.60 -0.36
C GLY A 267 13.81 12.92 -1.73
N LEU A 268 14.58 11.84 -1.85
CA LEU A 268 14.64 11.06 -3.08
C LEU A 268 13.30 10.40 -3.41
N ARG A 269 12.63 9.79 -2.40
CA ARG A 269 11.31 9.17 -2.58
C ARG A 269 10.25 10.17 -3.05
N GLN A 270 10.26 11.38 -2.50
CA GLN A 270 9.35 12.44 -2.91
C GLN A 270 9.59 12.86 -4.36
N ALA A 271 10.85 13.02 -4.76
CA ALA A 271 11.18 13.32 -6.15
C ALA A 271 10.71 12.22 -7.10
N GLU A 272 10.86 10.94 -6.74
CA GLU A 272 10.34 9.83 -7.55
C GLU A 272 8.80 9.86 -7.67
N VAL A 273 8.08 10.28 -6.62
CA VAL A 273 6.62 10.48 -6.67
C VAL A 273 6.24 11.67 -7.55
N GLU A 274 6.93 12.80 -7.42
CA GLU A 274 6.70 14.01 -8.24
C GLU A 274 6.95 13.72 -9.73
N GLU A 275 8.04 13.02 -10.07
CA GLU A 275 8.30 12.58 -11.45
C GLU A 275 7.25 11.58 -11.95
N THR A 276 6.75 10.68 -11.09
CA THR A 276 5.66 9.76 -11.44
C THR A 276 4.40 10.54 -11.82
N VAL A 277 4.03 11.55 -11.02
CA VAL A 277 2.88 12.42 -11.32
C VAL A 277 3.08 13.15 -12.65
N ASN A 278 4.28 13.68 -12.89
CA ASN A 278 4.61 14.35 -14.16
C ASN A 278 4.46 13.41 -15.37
N VAL A 279 4.94 12.16 -15.27
CA VAL A 279 4.76 11.17 -16.35
C VAL A 279 3.29 10.84 -16.58
N LEU A 280 2.49 10.68 -15.52
CA LEU A 280 1.05 10.45 -15.63
C LEU A 280 0.32 11.65 -16.27
N ASP A 281 0.70 12.88 -15.90
CA ASP A 281 0.16 14.10 -16.52
C ASP A 281 0.51 14.19 -18.01
N ARG A 282 1.75 13.86 -18.39
CA ARG A 282 2.19 13.80 -19.79
C ARG A 282 1.36 12.79 -20.59
N ILE A 283 1.11 11.60 -20.03
CA ILE A 283 0.24 10.58 -20.65
C ILE A 283 -1.17 11.16 -20.84
N ASN A 284 -1.74 11.75 -19.79
CA ASN A 284 -3.09 12.33 -19.82
C ASN A 284 -3.20 13.50 -20.82
N SER A 285 -2.14 14.28 -20.98
CA SER A 285 -2.04 15.41 -21.90
C SER A 285 -1.81 15.01 -23.37
N GLY A 286 -1.81 13.71 -23.69
CA GLY A 286 -1.72 13.20 -25.06
C GLY A 286 -0.32 12.79 -25.51
N HIS A 287 0.66 12.76 -24.61
CA HIS A 287 2.05 12.34 -24.93
C HIS A 287 2.31 10.85 -24.66
N GLY A 288 1.27 10.02 -24.48
CA GLY A 288 1.41 8.60 -24.16
C GLY A 288 2.24 7.80 -25.17
N ALA A 289 2.18 8.14 -26.47
CA ALA A 289 3.03 7.51 -27.48
C ALA A 289 4.53 7.82 -27.30
N SER A 290 4.86 9.06 -26.93
CA SER A 290 6.23 9.48 -26.63
C SER A 290 6.73 8.82 -25.34
N VAL A 291 5.88 8.70 -24.32
CA VAL A 291 6.23 7.98 -23.08
C VAL A 291 6.52 6.51 -23.39
N PHE A 292 5.72 5.85 -24.23
CA PHE A 292 6.00 4.48 -24.67
C PHE A 292 7.34 4.35 -25.39
N GLU A 293 7.64 5.25 -26.33
CA GLU A 293 8.90 5.25 -27.08
C GLU A 293 10.14 5.37 -26.19
N HIS A 294 10.04 6.13 -25.10
CA HIS A 294 11.14 6.35 -24.15
C HIS A 294 11.10 5.41 -22.95
N ASN A 295 10.10 4.52 -22.86
CA ASN A 295 9.98 3.58 -21.76
C ASN A 295 11.05 2.49 -21.87
N LEU A 296 11.99 2.50 -20.93
CA LEU A 296 13.11 1.56 -20.87
C LEU A 296 12.67 0.12 -20.54
N ARG A 297 11.42 -0.09 -20.14
CA ARG A 297 10.81 -1.41 -19.93
C ARG A 297 10.16 -2.01 -21.17
N GLY A 298 9.96 -1.21 -22.23
CA GLY A 298 9.34 -1.68 -23.47
C GLY A 298 7.85 -2.04 -23.37
N GLU A 299 7.17 -1.57 -22.33
CA GLU A 299 5.72 -1.73 -22.12
C GLU A 299 5.00 -0.39 -22.29
N GLY A 300 3.68 -0.38 -22.39
CA GLY A 300 2.86 0.83 -22.53
C GLY A 300 2.36 1.09 -23.95
N GLN A 301 2.24 0.08 -24.80
CA GLN A 301 1.80 0.23 -26.20
C GLN A 301 0.44 0.92 -26.35
N THR A 302 -0.42 0.80 -25.33
CA THR A 302 -1.77 1.38 -25.34
C THR A 302 -1.84 2.80 -24.75
N LEU A 303 -0.73 3.34 -24.21
CA LEU A 303 -0.69 4.65 -23.53
C LEU A 303 -1.13 5.81 -24.42
N ALA A 304 -0.97 5.70 -25.75
CA ALA A 304 -1.47 6.72 -26.69
C ALA A 304 -2.99 6.94 -26.61
N ARG A 305 -3.76 5.96 -26.11
CA ARG A 305 -5.22 6.05 -25.95
C ARG A 305 -5.66 6.61 -24.58
N TRP A 306 -4.71 6.99 -23.73
CA TRP A 306 -4.98 7.44 -22.37
C TRP A 306 -5.16 8.97 -22.27
N GLN A 307 -5.10 9.67 -23.40
CA GLN A 307 -5.34 11.11 -23.45
C GLN A 307 -6.70 11.45 -22.81
N GLY A 308 -6.70 12.35 -21.83
CA GLY A 308 -7.89 12.81 -21.11
C GLY A 308 -8.58 11.73 -20.29
N ARG A 309 -7.93 10.59 -19.99
CA ARG A 309 -8.52 9.47 -19.25
C ARG A 309 -8.18 9.45 -17.77
N LEU A 310 -7.20 10.22 -17.33
CA LEU A 310 -6.83 10.32 -15.92
C LEU A 310 -7.50 11.54 -15.32
N ASP A 311 -8.15 11.35 -14.17
CA ASP A 311 -8.68 12.46 -13.39
C ASP A 311 -7.56 13.07 -12.55
N MET A 312 -6.82 14.00 -13.19
CA MET A 312 -5.70 14.71 -12.56
C MET A 312 -6.16 15.75 -11.51
N ASP A 313 -7.47 16.00 -11.39
CA ASP A 313 -8.04 16.79 -10.29
C ASP A 313 -8.33 15.91 -9.05
N GLN A 314 -8.26 14.59 -9.20
CA GLN A 314 -8.45 13.61 -8.14
C GLN A 314 -7.25 12.65 -8.01
N VAL A 315 -6.06 13.23 -7.83
CA VAL A 315 -4.85 12.48 -7.49
C VAL A 315 -4.72 12.32 -5.98
N VAL A 316 -4.44 11.11 -5.52
CA VAL A 316 -4.21 10.77 -4.11
C VAL A 316 -2.82 10.18 -3.97
N VAL A 317 -2.11 10.56 -2.90
CA VAL A 317 -0.86 9.88 -2.52
C VAL A 317 -1.14 8.90 -1.40
N GLY A 318 -0.63 7.68 -1.53
CA GLY A 318 -0.75 6.65 -0.50
C GLY A 318 0.59 6.00 -0.21
N GLY A 319 0.67 5.33 0.93
CA GLY A 319 1.81 4.48 1.19
C GLY A 319 1.68 3.67 2.47
N HIS A 320 2.59 2.72 2.62
CA HIS A 320 2.64 1.84 3.78
C HIS A 320 3.97 1.96 4.52
N SER A 321 3.95 1.99 5.86
CA SER A 321 5.17 2.02 6.69
C SER A 321 6.06 3.22 6.34
N TYR A 322 7.26 2.98 5.80
CA TYR A 322 8.11 4.07 5.30
C TYR A 322 7.45 4.87 4.16
N GLY A 323 6.65 4.21 3.32
CA GLY A 323 5.88 4.88 2.28
C GLY A 323 4.74 5.73 2.83
N ALA A 324 4.19 5.39 3.99
CA ALA A 324 3.19 6.22 4.67
C ALA A 324 3.82 7.52 5.21
N THR A 325 5.04 7.45 5.77
CA THR A 325 5.80 8.65 6.16
C THR A 325 6.07 9.56 4.96
N LEU A 326 6.44 8.99 3.82
CA LEU A 326 6.60 9.71 2.56
C LEU A 326 5.27 10.33 2.10
N ALA A 327 4.16 9.59 2.12
CA ALA A 327 2.86 10.12 1.73
C ALA A 327 2.51 11.37 2.57
N MET A 328 2.70 11.33 3.89
CA MET A 328 2.51 12.51 4.75
C MET A 328 3.44 13.68 4.39
N GLN A 329 4.71 13.41 4.05
CA GLN A 329 5.64 14.45 3.60
C GLN A 329 5.19 15.09 2.27
N ALA A 330 4.75 14.28 1.31
CA ALA A 330 4.31 14.74 0.00
C ALA A 330 3.04 15.61 0.07
N LEU A 331 2.22 15.45 1.12
CA LEU A 331 1.04 16.29 1.36
C LEU A 331 1.37 17.71 1.82
N LYS A 332 2.63 18.01 2.18
CA LYS A 332 3.01 19.34 2.62
C LYS A 332 2.80 20.39 1.53
N GLY A 333 1.91 21.34 1.81
CA GLY A 333 1.48 22.39 0.88
C GLY A 333 0.78 21.85 -0.38
N ALA A 334 0.26 20.62 -0.34
CA ALA A 334 -0.60 20.08 -1.38
C ALA A 334 -2.05 20.58 -1.19
N PRO A 335 -2.84 20.75 -2.27
CA PRO A 335 -2.47 20.52 -3.67
C PRO A 335 -1.65 21.69 -4.24
N ASN A 336 -0.66 21.37 -5.08
CA ASN A 336 0.08 22.32 -5.91
C ASN A 336 0.53 21.68 -7.23
N GLY A 337 1.19 22.43 -8.11
CA GLY A 337 1.56 21.94 -9.45
C GLY A 337 2.44 20.68 -9.48
N ALA A 338 3.38 20.53 -8.54
CA ALA A 338 4.23 19.33 -8.47
C ALA A 338 3.57 18.18 -7.68
N ARG A 339 2.68 18.53 -6.74
CA ARG A 339 2.02 17.60 -5.82
C ARG A 339 0.52 17.89 -5.82
N PRO A 340 -0.22 17.49 -6.87
CA PRO A 340 -1.65 17.77 -7.03
C PRO A 340 -2.52 16.87 -6.14
N PHE A 341 -2.02 16.49 -4.97
CA PHE A 341 -2.68 15.52 -4.11
C PHE A 341 -3.88 16.17 -3.42
N LYS A 342 -5.07 15.63 -3.70
CA LYS A 342 -6.35 16.01 -3.10
C LYS A 342 -6.63 15.30 -1.77
N GLY A 343 -5.85 14.27 -1.45
CA GLY A 343 -5.92 13.56 -0.18
C GLY A 343 -4.80 12.54 0.00
N GLY A 344 -4.76 11.90 1.18
CA GLY A 344 -3.73 10.95 1.57
C GLY A 344 -4.25 9.63 2.14
N MET A 345 -3.65 8.51 1.75
CA MET A 345 -3.86 7.19 2.36
C MET A 345 -2.63 6.73 3.14
N ILE A 346 -2.70 6.75 4.46
CA ILE A 346 -1.55 6.57 5.35
C ILE A 346 -1.68 5.23 6.09
N LEU A 347 -0.99 4.20 5.62
CA LEU A 347 -1.14 2.83 6.13
C LEU A 347 0.02 2.48 7.06
N ASP A 348 -0.26 2.26 8.34
CA ASP A 348 0.74 2.01 9.40
C ASP A 348 1.96 2.94 9.30
N PRO A 349 1.83 4.27 9.53
CA PRO A 349 2.95 5.20 9.46
C PRO A 349 4.18 4.70 10.24
N GLY A 350 5.35 4.89 9.64
CA GLY A 350 6.58 4.24 10.05
C GLY A 350 7.11 4.73 11.41
N LYS A 351 7.39 3.79 12.32
CA LYS A 351 7.91 4.07 13.67
C LYS A 351 9.40 4.44 13.73
N ALA A 352 10.13 4.29 12.62
CA ALA A 352 11.57 4.56 12.52
C ALA A 352 11.93 5.09 11.12
N SER A 353 10.99 5.79 10.49
CA SER A 353 11.04 6.20 9.09
C SER A 353 11.35 7.69 8.90
N GLY A 354 11.75 8.38 9.97
CA GLY A 354 11.83 9.85 10.01
C GLY A 354 10.61 10.47 10.69
N PRO A 355 10.59 11.79 10.87
CA PRO A 355 9.47 12.51 11.47
C PRO A 355 8.22 12.43 10.59
N LEU A 356 7.04 12.45 11.21
CA LEU A 356 5.77 12.56 10.50
C LEU A 356 5.43 14.04 10.29
N ASN A 357 5.11 14.42 9.05
CA ASN A 357 4.66 15.78 8.73
C ASN A 357 3.27 16.03 9.30
N ASP A 358 3.11 17.13 10.04
CA ASP A 358 1.83 17.57 10.63
C ASP A 358 1.19 18.74 9.86
N ASP A 359 1.92 19.32 8.91
CA ASP A 359 1.47 20.39 8.01
C ASP A 359 0.73 19.80 6.79
N ILE A 360 -0.54 19.46 6.98
CA ILE A 360 -1.40 18.80 5.98
C ILE A 360 -2.76 19.52 5.94
N ASP A 361 -3.10 20.07 4.76
CA ASP A 361 -4.32 20.84 4.54
C ASP A 361 -5.41 20.08 3.76
N VAL A 362 -5.17 18.80 3.43
CA VAL A 362 -6.12 17.96 2.68
C VAL A 362 -6.60 16.76 3.50
N PRO A 363 -7.76 16.16 3.17
CA PRO A 363 -8.26 14.96 3.83
C PRO A 363 -7.23 13.82 3.88
N ILE A 364 -7.13 13.14 5.03
CA ILE A 364 -6.32 11.93 5.18
C ILE A 364 -7.10 10.77 5.81
N LEU A 365 -6.88 9.57 5.27
CA LEU A 365 -7.29 8.31 5.87
C LEU A 365 -6.06 7.63 6.47
N VAL A 366 -5.99 7.56 7.80
CA VAL A 366 -4.93 6.85 8.52
C VAL A 366 -5.44 5.53 9.05
N ILE A 367 -4.83 4.42 8.61
CA ILE A 367 -5.17 3.07 9.04
C ILE A 367 -3.98 2.44 9.75
N HIS A 368 -4.19 2.00 10.99
CA HIS A 368 -3.28 1.09 11.66
C HIS A 368 -3.73 -0.37 11.55
N SER A 369 -2.78 -1.29 11.49
CA SER A 369 -3.03 -2.69 11.85
C SER A 369 -3.09 -2.85 13.38
N GLN A 370 -3.82 -3.85 13.86
CA GLN A 370 -3.90 -4.14 15.30
C GLN A 370 -2.51 -4.34 15.92
N SER A 371 -1.63 -5.09 15.23
CA SER A 371 -0.25 -5.32 15.72
C SER A 371 0.53 -4.00 15.87
N TRP A 372 0.26 -3.01 15.01
CA TRP A 372 0.95 -1.73 15.00
C TRP A 372 0.48 -0.84 16.14
N SER A 373 -0.84 -0.74 16.34
CA SER A 373 -1.41 0.01 17.47
C SER A 373 -1.08 -0.63 18.83
N LYS A 374 -1.13 -1.96 18.95
CA LYS A 374 -0.83 -2.69 20.20
C LYS A 374 0.61 -2.49 20.68
N LYS A 375 1.56 -2.35 19.76
CA LYS A 375 2.98 -2.21 20.10
C LYS A 375 3.28 -0.79 20.58
N TYR A 376 3.35 -0.60 21.90
CA TYR A 376 3.87 0.63 22.48
C TYR A 376 5.31 0.86 22.03
N SER A 377 5.56 2.04 21.46
CA SER A 377 6.88 2.46 21.00
C SER A 377 7.00 3.97 21.10
N LEU A 378 8.11 4.44 21.67
CA LEU A 378 8.47 5.85 21.63
C LEU A 378 8.89 6.22 20.20
N PHE A 379 8.39 7.35 19.73
CA PHE A 379 8.61 7.97 18.43
C PHE A 379 8.93 9.45 18.70
N TYR A 380 10.20 9.82 18.52
CA TYR A 380 10.70 11.17 18.85
C TYR A 380 10.29 11.65 20.26
N GLY A 381 10.44 10.75 21.25
CA GLY A 381 10.13 11.03 22.66
C GLY A 381 8.66 10.89 23.05
N ARG A 382 7.76 10.55 22.12
CA ARG A 382 6.30 10.48 22.35
C ARG A 382 5.72 9.12 21.94
N PRO A 383 4.60 8.64 22.50
CA PRO A 383 3.96 7.43 22.01
C PRO A 383 3.50 7.57 20.56
N HIS A 384 3.93 6.68 19.67
CA HIS A 384 3.63 6.75 18.24
C HIS A 384 2.12 6.92 17.93
N PHE A 385 1.27 6.12 18.58
CA PHE A 385 -0.18 6.19 18.39
C PHE A 385 -0.75 7.58 18.74
N ALA A 386 -0.28 8.19 19.84
CA ALA A 386 -0.71 9.51 20.24
C ALA A 386 -0.25 10.58 19.25
N THR A 387 0.99 10.51 18.77
CA THR A 387 1.50 11.41 17.72
C THR A 387 0.64 11.35 16.47
N VAL A 388 0.33 10.15 15.97
CA VAL A 388 -0.53 9.97 14.79
C VAL A 388 -1.92 10.56 15.03
N LYS A 389 -2.56 10.22 16.16
CA LYS A 389 -3.87 10.74 16.54
C LYS A 389 -3.90 12.27 16.56
N GLU A 390 -2.90 12.90 17.17
CA GLU A 390 -2.79 14.36 17.25
C GLU A 390 -2.63 15.02 15.88
N ILE A 391 -1.86 14.42 14.98
CA ILE A 391 -1.74 14.92 13.60
C ILE A 391 -3.11 14.89 12.93
N VAL A 392 -3.84 13.77 12.97
CA VAL A 392 -5.17 13.67 12.33
C VAL A 392 -6.17 14.65 12.94
N LEU A 393 -6.14 14.84 14.26
CA LEU A 393 -6.94 15.87 14.94
C LEU A 393 -6.56 17.29 14.51
N GLY A 394 -5.27 17.54 14.25
CA GLY A 394 -4.76 18.79 13.70
C GLY A 394 -5.33 19.08 12.31
N VAL A 395 -5.30 18.09 11.41
CA VAL A 395 -5.87 18.20 10.05
C VAL A 395 -7.38 18.47 10.11
N LEU A 396 -8.11 17.73 10.96
CA LEU A 396 -9.53 17.98 11.20
C LEU A 396 -9.79 19.41 11.68
N LYS A 397 -9.01 19.91 12.65
CA LYS A 397 -9.14 21.27 13.16
C LYS A 397 -8.83 22.33 12.10
N GLY A 398 -7.96 21.99 11.14
CA GLY A 398 -7.68 22.80 9.95
C GLY A 398 -8.84 22.86 8.94
N GLY A 399 -9.87 22.01 9.11
CA GLY A 399 -11.07 21.99 8.27
C GLY A 399 -11.11 20.85 7.23
N SER A 400 -10.14 19.93 7.27
CA SER A 400 -10.06 18.81 6.34
C SER A 400 -10.50 17.50 6.98
N ASP A 401 -11.64 16.98 6.52
CA ASP A 401 -12.24 15.73 6.98
C ASP A 401 -11.24 14.58 6.92
N SER A 402 -10.89 14.01 8.08
CA SER A 402 -9.84 13.02 8.23
C SER A 402 -10.18 11.96 9.28
N TRP A 403 -9.63 10.76 9.08
CA TRP A 403 -9.91 9.59 9.92
C TRP A 403 -8.63 8.98 10.46
N PHE A 404 -8.73 8.46 11.67
CA PHE A 404 -7.72 7.55 12.22
C PHE A 404 -8.41 6.32 12.81
N MET A 405 -8.05 5.15 12.32
CA MET A 405 -8.67 3.89 12.71
C MET A 405 -7.66 2.74 12.80
N THR A 406 -7.98 1.73 13.61
CA THR A 406 -7.24 0.46 13.69
C THR A 406 -8.09 -0.69 13.14
N ALA A 407 -7.56 -1.40 12.15
CA ALA A 407 -8.11 -2.66 11.65
C ALA A 407 -7.83 -3.80 12.64
N ARG A 408 -8.86 -4.50 13.10
CA ARG A 408 -8.77 -5.55 14.12
C ARG A 408 -8.30 -6.87 13.51
N GLY A 409 -7.53 -7.64 14.27
CA GLY A 409 -7.00 -8.95 13.83
C GLY A 409 -5.89 -8.90 12.78
N THR A 410 -5.54 -7.71 12.28
CA THR A 410 -4.49 -7.51 11.27
C THR A 410 -3.11 -7.28 11.90
N ALA A 411 -2.09 -7.70 11.17
CA ALA A 411 -0.69 -7.43 11.41
C ALA A 411 -0.14 -6.43 10.40
N HIS A 412 1.05 -5.88 10.66
CA HIS A 412 1.68 -4.85 9.83
C HIS A 412 1.85 -5.28 8.36
N THR A 413 2.00 -6.57 8.10
CA THR A 413 2.17 -7.10 6.74
C THR A 413 0.86 -7.40 6.03
N ASN A 414 -0.31 -7.31 6.69
CA ASN A 414 -1.59 -7.74 6.10
C ASN A 414 -2.01 -6.95 4.87
N VAL A 415 -1.54 -5.73 4.68
CA VAL A 415 -1.82 -4.95 3.46
C VAL A 415 -0.90 -5.33 2.28
N THR A 416 0.13 -6.14 2.53
CA THR A 416 1.03 -6.66 1.48
C THR A 416 0.50 -7.97 0.89
N ASP A 417 1.09 -8.41 -0.22
CA ASP A 417 0.78 -9.71 -0.83
C ASP A 417 1.34 -10.89 -0.05
N ALA A 418 2.29 -10.66 0.87
CA ALA A 418 3.03 -11.73 1.52
C ALA A 418 2.09 -12.72 2.26
N PRO A 419 1.11 -12.27 3.07
CA PRO A 419 0.17 -13.19 3.72
C PRO A 419 -0.76 -13.93 2.75
N LEU A 420 -1.02 -13.40 1.54
CA LEU A 420 -1.81 -14.10 0.53
C LEU A 420 -1.02 -15.24 -0.12
N ILE A 421 0.27 -15.00 -0.34
CA ILE A 421 1.19 -15.96 -0.94
C ILE A 421 1.53 -17.07 0.07
N GLU A 422 1.87 -16.71 1.31
CA GLU A 422 2.32 -17.64 2.36
C GLU A 422 1.48 -17.52 3.66
N PRO A 423 0.17 -17.84 3.62
CA PRO A 423 -0.73 -17.57 4.74
C PRO A 423 -0.36 -18.35 6.01
N THR A 424 0.02 -19.62 5.88
CA THR A 424 0.33 -20.48 7.04
C THR A 424 1.61 -20.06 7.76
N LEU A 425 2.66 -19.74 6.99
CA LEU A 425 3.94 -19.29 7.54
C LEU A 425 3.81 -17.91 8.20
N LEU A 426 3.07 -17.00 7.58
CA LEU A 426 2.94 -15.64 8.06
C LEU A 426 1.92 -15.47 9.18
N ALA A 427 0.82 -16.22 9.19
CA ALA A 427 -0.08 -16.25 10.34
C ALA A 427 0.67 -16.68 11.62
N TRP A 428 1.54 -17.70 11.52
CA TRP A 428 2.35 -18.17 12.64
C TRP A 428 3.39 -17.15 13.12
N THR A 429 4.05 -16.44 12.19
CA THR A 429 5.17 -15.52 12.53
C THR A 429 4.74 -14.09 12.86
N THR A 430 3.61 -13.62 12.31
CA THR A 430 3.14 -12.24 12.47
C THR A 430 2.08 -12.08 13.55
N GLY A 431 1.45 -13.19 13.97
CA GLY A 431 0.36 -13.18 14.95
C GLY A 431 -0.96 -12.62 14.41
N SER A 432 -1.11 -12.49 13.08
CA SER A 432 -2.39 -12.18 12.46
C SER A 432 -3.39 -13.31 12.72
N THR A 433 -4.62 -12.95 13.10
CA THR A 433 -5.71 -13.90 13.38
C THR A 433 -6.84 -13.83 12.36
N VAL A 434 -6.80 -12.85 11.46
CA VAL A 434 -7.76 -12.70 10.36
C VAL A 434 -7.31 -13.55 9.17
N ASP A 435 -8.27 -14.01 8.36
CA ASP A 435 -7.95 -14.59 7.06
C ASP A 435 -7.17 -13.57 6.20
N ALA A 436 -6.18 -14.05 5.44
CA ALA A 436 -5.29 -13.16 4.70
C ALA A 436 -6.01 -12.34 3.63
N TRP A 437 -7.00 -12.94 2.94
CA TRP A 437 -7.81 -12.23 1.95
C TRP A 437 -8.72 -11.21 2.63
N GLU A 438 -9.46 -11.62 3.65
CA GLU A 438 -10.32 -10.71 4.42
C GLU A 438 -9.52 -9.52 4.98
N GLY A 439 -8.32 -9.79 5.51
CA GLY A 439 -7.41 -8.78 6.04
C GLY A 439 -7.00 -7.73 5.00
N VAL A 440 -6.66 -8.11 3.76
CA VAL A 440 -6.35 -7.15 2.69
C VAL A 440 -7.61 -6.40 2.24
N MET A 441 -8.72 -7.11 2.10
CA MET A 441 -9.96 -6.55 1.58
C MET A 441 -10.57 -5.49 2.51
N GLN A 442 -10.35 -5.59 3.82
CA GLN A 442 -10.69 -4.50 4.76
C GLN A 442 -10.03 -3.17 4.35
N TYR A 443 -8.74 -3.18 4.01
CA TYR A 443 -8.03 -1.98 3.54
C TYR A 443 -8.58 -1.52 2.18
N VAL A 444 -8.83 -2.45 1.25
CA VAL A 444 -9.37 -2.12 -0.08
C VAL A 444 -10.73 -1.42 0.04
N THR A 445 -11.63 -1.93 0.87
CA THR A 445 -12.99 -1.40 1.04
C THR A 445 -12.96 0.03 1.57
N VAL A 446 -12.29 0.27 2.70
CA VAL A 446 -12.26 1.62 3.29
C VAL A 446 -11.47 2.63 2.44
N SER A 447 -10.42 2.18 1.74
CA SER A 447 -9.71 3.01 0.78
C SER A 447 -10.59 3.38 -0.42
N HIS A 448 -11.42 2.44 -0.90
CA HIS A 448 -12.38 2.73 -1.96
C HIS A 448 -13.46 3.73 -1.50
N GLU A 449 -13.97 3.59 -0.28
CA GLU A 449 -14.91 4.54 0.33
C GLU A 449 -14.30 5.95 0.45
N PHE A 450 -13.03 6.04 0.84
CA PHE A 450 -12.32 7.31 0.94
C PHE A 450 -12.09 7.96 -0.43
N MET A 451 -11.74 7.18 -1.45
CA MET A 451 -11.65 7.70 -2.83
C MET A 451 -13.00 8.24 -3.31
N GLN A 452 -14.11 7.55 -3.01
CA GLN A 452 -15.45 8.04 -3.36
C GLN A 452 -15.78 9.34 -2.61
N PHE A 453 -15.46 9.42 -1.32
CA PHE A 453 -15.61 10.63 -0.52
C PHE A 453 -14.86 11.82 -1.12
N LEU A 454 -13.61 11.64 -1.57
CA LEU A 454 -12.86 12.72 -2.22
C LEU A 454 -13.49 13.19 -3.55
N GLY A 455 -14.28 12.33 -4.20
CA GLY A 455 -14.97 12.63 -5.44
C GLY A 455 -16.25 13.42 -5.24
N ASP A 456 -17.10 13.01 -4.30
CA ASP A 456 -18.45 13.57 -4.15
C ASP A 456 -18.81 14.10 -2.76
N GLY A 457 -17.89 14.04 -1.80
CA GLY A 457 -18.04 14.52 -0.43
C GLY A 457 -18.99 13.70 0.44
N ARG A 458 -19.50 12.56 -0.04
CA ARG A 458 -20.45 11.74 0.73
C ARG A 458 -19.74 10.67 1.53
N LEU A 459 -20.03 10.62 2.82
CA LEU A 459 -19.62 9.54 3.70
C LEU A 459 -20.35 8.26 3.31
N ARG A 460 -19.66 7.12 3.44
CA ARG A 460 -20.18 5.76 3.17
C ARG A 460 -19.54 4.76 4.11
N GLY A 461 -20.26 3.68 4.39
CA GLY A 461 -19.71 2.48 5.04
C GLY A 461 -19.02 2.81 6.36
N VAL A 462 -17.74 2.44 6.48
CA VAL A 462 -16.97 2.64 7.72
C VAL A 462 -16.73 4.11 8.01
N LEU A 463 -16.65 4.96 6.98
CA LEU A 463 -16.38 6.40 7.14
C LEU A 463 -17.56 7.19 7.71
N GLU A 464 -18.79 6.67 7.65
CA GLU A 464 -19.98 7.24 8.32
C GLU A 464 -19.97 7.02 9.83
N LEU A 465 -19.14 6.11 10.32
CA LEU A 465 -19.11 5.80 11.73
C LEU A 465 -18.39 6.91 12.52
N GLY A 466 -18.97 7.28 13.65
CA GLY A 466 -18.34 8.17 14.62
C GLY A 466 -17.16 7.51 15.34
N VAL A 467 -16.53 8.26 16.24
CA VAL A 467 -15.47 7.72 17.12
C VAL A 467 -16.06 6.59 17.97
N THR A 468 -15.51 5.39 17.83
CA THR A 468 -15.92 4.22 18.62
C THR A 468 -14.96 3.94 19.77
N HIS A 469 -13.67 4.23 19.59
CA HIS A 469 -12.62 3.96 20.56
C HIS A 469 -11.67 5.16 20.58
N PRO A 470 -11.90 6.18 21.40
CA PRO A 470 -10.99 7.34 21.45
C PRO A 470 -9.55 6.91 21.72
N GLU A 471 -9.33 5.93 22.60
CA GLU A 471 -8.02 5.36 22.91
C GLU A 471 -7.94 3.90 22.44
N TYR A 472 -6.73 3.43 22.10
CA TYR A 472 -6.54 2.05 21.67
C TYR A 472 -6.90 1.06 22.79
N ASP A 473 -7.77 0.09 22.50
CA ASP A 473 -8.26 -0.94 23.43
C ASP A 473 -8.79 -0.38 24.78
N ARG A 474 -9.22 0.89 24.83
CA ARG A 474 -9.84 1.51 26.02
C ARG A 474 -11.12 2.28 25.65
N GLY A 475 -12.26 1.83 26.18
CA GLY A 475 -13.58 2.42 26.00
C GLY A 475 -14.69 1.39 26.27
N GLU A 476 -15.88 1.83 26.69
CA GLU A 476 -17.06 0.96 26.67
C GLU A 476 -17.40 0.63 25.21
N MET A 477 -17.78 -0.64 24.97
CA MET A 477 -18.29 -1.06 23.66
C MET A 477 -19.50 -0.18 23.32
N ALA A 478 -19.32 0.80 22.42
CA ALA A 478 -20.44 1.14 21.55
C ALA A 478 -20.89 -0.20 20.95
N SER A 479 -22.17 -0.55 21.12
CA SER A 479 -22.73 -1.83 20.64
C SER A 479 -22.16 -2.14 19.27
N PRO A 480 -21.74 -3.40 19.00
CA PRO A 480 -20.98 -3.71 17.79
C PRO A 480 -21.71 -3.09 16.62
N ALA A 481 -21.05 -2.17 15.91
CA ALA A 481 -21.54 -1.72 14.64
C ALA A 481 -21.76 -2.99 13.81
N GLU A 482 -23.03 -3.30 13.51
CA GLU A 482 -23.38 -4.50 12.76
C GLU A 482 -22.73 -4.41 11.36
N GLY A 483 -22.29 -5.55 10.81
CA GLY A 483 -21.59 -5.58 9.54
C GLY A 483 -20.13 -5.11 9.66
N ASP A 484 -19.68 -4.29 8.70
CA ASP A 484 -18.26 -3.97 8.50
C ASP A 484 -17.60 -3.25 9.69
N GLY A 485 -18.39 -2.54 10.51
CA GLY A 485 -17.88 -1.80 11.67
C GLY A 485 -17.28 -2.68 12.78
N MET A 486 -17.57 -3.99 12.81
CA MET A 486 -17.00 -4.89 13.82
C MET A 486 -15.48 -5.08 13.70
N HIS A 487 -14.94 -4.82 12.51
CA HIS A 487 -13.52 -4.96 12.18
C HIS A 487 -12.69 -3.72 12.52
N TRP A 488 -13.31 -2.64 13.00
CA TRP A 488 -12.65 -1.34 13.15
C TRP A 488 -12.72 -0.78 14.58
N GLN A 489 -11.62 -0.19 15.03
CA GLN A 489 -11.60 0.77 16.13
C GLN A 489 -11.39 2.16 15.53
N ILE A 490 -12.35 3.07 15.67
CA ILE A 490 -12.28 4.42 15.10
C ILE A 490 -11.89 5.38 16.21
N HIS A 491 -10.73 6.00 16.06
CA HIS A 491 -10.09 6.87 17.05
C HIS A 491 -10.31 8.35 16.77
N VAL A 492 -10.47 8.70 15.49
CA VAL A 492 -10.74 10.05 15.01
C VAL A 492 -11.68 9.96 13.81
N SER A 493 -12.73 10.78 13.77
CA SER A 493 -13.72 10.86 12.69
C SER A 493 -14.27 12.29 12.57
N PRO A 494 -14.60 12.79 11.35
CA PRO A 494 -15.19 14.11 11.16
C PRO A 494 -16.55 14.30 11.85
N HIS A 495 -17.26 13.21 12.15
CA HIS A 495 -18.56 13.24 12.80
C HIS A 495 -18.56 14.01 14.14
N GLU A 496 -17.44 14.02 14.87
CA GLU A 496 -17.32 14.72 16.15
C GLU A 496 -17.45 16.25 16.01
N GLN A 497 -17.03 16.81 14.87
CA GLN A 497 -17.20 18.24 14.58
C GLN A 497 -18.63 18.60 14.16
N SER A 498 -19.34 17.68 13.50
CA SER A 498 -20.74 17.91 13.07
C SER A 498 -21.68 18.06 14.27
N VAL A 499 -21.53 17.23 15.31
CA VAL A 499 -22.36 17.30 16.53
C VAL A 499 -22.04 18.56 17.33
N CYS A 500 -20.75 18.92 17.43
CA CYS A 500 -20.32 20.11 18.18
C CYS A 500 -20.69 21.42 17.45
N SER A 501 -20.63 21.45 16.11
CA SER A 501 -21.02 22.62 15.30
C SER A 501 -22.53 22.83 15.25
N ILE A 502 -23.33 21.77 15.16
CA ILE A 502 -24.80 21.83 15.24
C ILE A 502 -25.23 22.28 16.65
N ALA A 503 -24.58 21.79 17.70
CA ALA A 503 -24.82 22.24 19.07
C ALA A 503 -24.43 23.72 19.27
N ALA A 504 -23.30 24.16 18.70
CA ALA A 504 -22.85 25.55 18.78
C ALA A 504 -23.72 26.52 17.96
N GLN A 505 -24.20 26.11 16.77
CA GLN A 505 -25.16 26.88 15.98
C GLN A 505 -26.53 26.96 16.68
N SER A 506 -27.00 25.87 17.26
CA SER A 506 -28.25 25.84 18.04
C SER A 506 -28.15 26.73 19.28
N ALA A 507 -27.01 26.69 20.01
CA ALA A 507 -26.79 27.56 21.16
C ALA A 507 -26.70 29.04 20.81
N ARG A 508 -26.13 29.40 19.65
CA ARG A 508 -26.14 30.79 19.13
C ARG A 508 -27.55 31.23 18.73
N PHE A 509 -28.36 30.34 18.17
CA PHE A 509 -29.73 30.64 17.79
C PHE A 509 -30.64 30.79 19.02
N GLU A 510 -30.47 29.95 20.04
CA GLU A 510 -31.19 30.04 21.32
C GLU A 510 -30.80 31.31 22.11
N SER A 511 -29.53 31.72 22.08
CA SER A 511 -29.08 32.95 22.75
C SER A 511 -29.59 34.22 22.05
N MET A 512 -29.66 34.22 20.71
CA MET A 512 -30.29 35.31 19.95
C MET A 512 -31.80 35.42 20.23
N GLN A 513 -32.46 34.33 20.63
CA GLN A 513 -33.88 34.31 21.01
C GLN A 513 -34.13 34.51 22.52
N GLY A 514 -33.09 34.77 23.32
CA GLY A 514 -33.21 35.01 24.76
C GLY A 514 -33.69 33.80 25.56
N ARG A 515 -33.55 32.58 25.03
CA ARG A 515 -33.91 31.33 25.73
C ARG A 515 -32.70 30.77 26.47
N PRO A 516 -32.85 30.27 27.71
CA PRO A 516 -31.76 29.58 28.40
C PRO A 516 -31.43 28.26 27.68
N PRO A 517 -30.15 27.84 27.64
CA PRO A 517 -29.74 26.65 26.91
C PRO A 517 -30.44 25.40 27.45
N THR A 518 -30.98 24.59 26.53
CA THR A 518 -31.71 23.34 26.86
C THR A 518 -30.75 22.23 27.34
N SER A 519 -31.29 21.17 27.97
CA SER A 519 -30.54 20.18 28.77
C SER A 519 -29.42 19.42 28.06
N ALA A 520 -29.32 19.50 26.72
CA ALA A 520 -28.19 18.99 25.95
C ALA A 520 -26.86 19.66 26.36
N TYR A 521 -26.89 20.88 26.91
CA TYR A 521 -25.72 21.63 27.36
C TYR A 521 -25.09 21.08 28.66
N ARG A 522 -25.84 20.33 29.49
CA ARG A 522 -25.29 19.74 30.74
C ARG A 522 -24.37 18.55 30.47
N ILE A 523 -24.58 17.80 29.39
CA ILE A 523 -23.78 16.62 29.08
C ILE A 523 -22.38 17.02 28.59
N ALA A 524 -22.25 18.16 27.89
CA ALA A 524 -20.96 18.68 27.44
C ALA A 524 -20.10 19.28 28.58
N ASN A 525 -20.72 19.78 29.65
CA ASN A 525 -19.99 20.41 30.77
C ASN A 525 -19.54 19.43 31.87
N ASP A 526 -20.21 18.27 32.02
CA ASP A 526 -19.82 17.27 33.03
C ASP A 526 -18.58 16.45 32.62
N MET A 527 -18.24 16.38 31.33
CA MET A 527 -16.99 15.73 30.87
C MET A 527 -15.74 16.62 31.04
N GLY A 528 -15.89 17.88 31.43
CA GLY A 528 -14.78 18.86 31.57
C GLY A 528 -14.37 19.17 33.02
N ARG A 529 -14.99 18.54 34.03
CA ARG A 529 -14.72 18.82 35.46
C ARG A 529 -14.52 17.56 36.29
N THR A 530 -13.46 16.81 36.02
CA THR A 530 -12.82 15.96 37.04
C THR A 530 -11.35 16.37 37.15
N GLY A 531 -11.07 17.33 38.03
CA GLY A 531 -9.71 17.71 38.36
C GLY A 531 -9.55 19.17 38.76
N SER A 532 -9.95 19.55 39.98
CA SER A 532 -9.24 20.53 40.82
C SER A 532 -10.04 20.91 42.08
N GLY A 533 -9.36 20.86 43.23
CA GLY A 533 -9.74 21.49 44.51
C GLY A 533 -10.57 20.59 45.44
N GLY A 534 -10.25 20.41 46.71
CA GLY A 534 -9.24 21.05 47.56
C GLY A 534 -9.39 20.50 48.99
N GLU A 535 -8.33 20.70 49.78
CA GLU A 535 -8.15 20.29 51.17
C GLU A 535 -9.26 20.75 52.13
N SER A 536 -9.56 19.92 53.13
CA SER A 536 -9.91 20.41 54.47
C SER A 536 -9.51 19.38 55.54
N SER A 537 -8.59 19.81 56.40
CA SER A 537 -8.20 19.24 57.68
C SER A 537 -9.36 18.96 58.63
N THR A 538 -9.29 17.87 59.40
CA THR A 538 -9.50 17.85 60.87
C THR A 538 -9.00 16.54 61.48
N ASP A 539 -8.26 16.69 62.58
CA ASP A 539 -7.75 15.69 63.52
C ASP A 539 -8.79 14.70 64.07
N TRP A 540 -8.32 13.51 64.45
CA TRP A 540 -8.30 12.92 65.82
C TRP A 540 -8.31 11.38 65.75
N GLY A 541 -7.33 10.74 66.40
CA GLY A 541 -7.35 9.31 66.76
C GLY A 541 -6.14 8.52 66.28
#